data_AF-A0A5C6FVF1-F1
#
_entry.id   AF-A0A5C6FVF1-F1
#
_cell.length_a   1.000
_cell.length_b   1.000
_cell.length_c   1.000
_cell.angle_alpha   90.00
_cell.angle_beta   90.00
_cell.angle_gamma   90.00
#
_symmetry.space_group_name_H-M   'P 1'
#
loop_
_entity.id
_entity.type
_entity.pdbx_description
1 polymer ?
#
loop_
_entity_poly.entity_id
_entity_poly.type
_entity_poly.pdbx_seq_one_letter_code
_entity_poly.pdbx_strand_id
1 'polypeptide(L)'
;MMISALLHTVGDLLMHRSVSWLAGIAAVACVFTFAAPASATSDFARAWKEAYLAGDDVDADFVKTARKAGCYVCHIKGHPKKKEVRNEYGKAIHEFLKKEDFPKDYLKEKPEEAKKKMVEGFKKAGEKKSSDGEKFADKIKAGKLPATDAEL
;
A
#
# COMPACT_ATOMS: atom_id res chain seq x y z
N MET A 1 -5.45 -63.35 38.43
CA MET A 1 -4.39 -63.47 39.44
C MET A 1 -3.07 -63.26 38.72
N MET A 2 -2.57 -62.03 38.78
CA MET A 2 -1.44 -61.64 39.65
C MET A 2 -0.11 -62.10 39.03
N ILE A 3 0.59 -61.18 38.36
CA ILE A 3 1.62 -60.31 38.97
C ILE A 3 2.83 -61.16 39.35
N SER A 4 3.95 -60.99 38.63
CA SER A 4 5.26 -60.66 39.20
C SER A 4 6.36 -60.97 38.19
N ALA A 5 6.69 -59.99 37.35
CA ALA A 5 7.98 -59.94 36.66
C ALA A 5 8.38 -58.47 36.51
N LEU A 6 8.40 -57.79 37.65
CA LEU A 6 9.08 -56.51 37.85
C LEU A 6 9.92 -56.69 39.11
N LEU A 7 11.16 -56.20 39.06
CA LEU A 7 12.21 -56.13 40.09
C LEU A 7 13.36 -57.13 39.94
N HIS A 8 14.55 -56.52 40.07
CA HIS A 8 15.91 -57.03 39.91
C HIS A 8 16.32 -57.10 38.43
N THR A 9 17.14 -56.22 37.86
CA THR A 9 18.14 -55.30 38.42
C THR A 9 18.62 -54.50 37.20
N VAL A 10 18.11 -53.29 36.89
CA VAL A 10 18.62 -52.00 37.40
C VAL A 10 19.96 -52.12 38.12
N GLY A 11 21.06 -51.98 37.39
CA GLY A 11 22.42 -51.97 37.96
C GLY A 11 23.51 -51.48 37.00
N ASP A 12 23.64 -52.07 35.81
CA ASP A 12 24.82 -51.88 34.95
C ASP A 12 24.53 -51.27 33.56
N LEU A 13 23.56 -50.37 33.48
CA LEU A 13 23.37 -49.53 32.29
C LEU A 13 23.25 -48.04 32.63
N LEU A 14 23.79 -47.64 33.78
CA LEU A 14 24.15 -46.26 34.07
C LEU A 14 25.68 -46.14 33.94
N MET A 15 26.15 -45.18 33.15
CA MET A 15 27.55 -44.69 33.09
C MET A 15 28.53 -45.23 32.04
N HIS A 16 28.15 -45.54 30.79
CA HIS A 16 29.16 -45.56 29.69
C HIS A 16 28.64 -45.26 28.28
N ARG A 17 27.53 -44.51 28.13
CA ARG A 17 27.13 -43.94 26.83
C ARG A 17 26.69 -42.48 26.94
N SER A 18 27.16 -41.81 27.99
CA SER A 18 27.29 -40.37 28.05
C SER A 18 28.39 -39.95 27.08
N VAL A 19 28.10 -38.89 26.32
CA VAL A 19 28.92 -38.28 25.25
C VAL A 19 28.78 -38.99 23.90
N SER A 20 28.20 -38.26 22.93
CA SER A 20 28.00 -38.64 21.51
C SER A 20 26.68 -39.43 21.30
N TRP A 21 25.51 -38.84 21.05
CA TRP A 21 25.17 -37.84 20.03
C TRP A 21 24.01 -36.95 20.51
N LEU A 22 24.32 -35.75 20.99
CA LEU A 22 23.39 -34.62 21.10
C LEU A 22 23.68 -33.68 19.93
N ALA A 23 23.26 -34.04 18.71
CA ALA A 23 23.34 -33.15 17.55
C ALA A 23 22.41 -33.65 16.43
N GLY A 24 21.11 -33.48 16.59
CA GLY A 24 20.14 -33.93 15.58
C GLY A 24 18.75 -33.32 15.66
N ILE A 25 18.58 -32.19 16.37
CA ILE A 25 17.35 -31.40 16.34
C ILE A 25 17.76 -30.00 15.88
N ALA A 26 18.12 -29.89 14.60
CA ALA A 26 18.34 -28.62 13.94
C ALA A 26 16.99 -28.09 13.45
N ALA A 27 16.40 -27.23 14.28
CA ALA A 27 15.61 -26.06 13.89
C ALA A 27 14.77 -26.18 12.61
N VAL A 28 13.50 -26.56 12.76
CA VAL A 28 12.43 -26.01 11.92
C VAL A 28 12.28 -24.54 12.30
N ALA A 29 13.19 -23.71 11.80
CA ALA A 29 13.11 -22.26 11.93
C ALA A 29 11.93 -21.79 11.08
N CYS A 30 10.83 -21.43 11.75
CA CYS A 30 9.75 -20.65 11.16
C CYS A 30 10.34 -19.44 10.42
N VAL A 31 10.40 -19.54 9.09
CA VAL A 31 10.63 -18.39 8.22
C VAL A 31 9.37 -17.55 8.30
N PHE A 32 9.28 -16.68 9.31
CA PHE A 32 8.40 -15.52 9.26
C PHE A 32 9.00 -14.59 8.21
N THR A 33 8.66 -14.82 6.95
CA THR A 33 8.84 -13.80 5.93
C THR A 33 8.03 -12.60 6.37
N PHE A 34 8.70 -11.53 6.80
CA PHE A 34 8.13 -10.19 6.81
C PHE A 34 7.85 -9.82 5.35
N ALA A 35 6.78 -10.36 4.79
CA ALA A 35 6.16 -9.79 3.62
C ALA A 35 5.70 -8.40 4.07
N ALA A 36 6.46 -7.36 3.71
CA ALA A 36 5.99 -6.00 3.81
C ALA A 36 4.57 -5.99 3.22
N PRO A 37 3.57 -5.42 3.91
CA PRO A 37 2.21 -5.41 3.40
C PRO A 37 2.26 -4.81 2.00
N ALA A 38 1.96 -5.62 0.99
CA ALA A 38 1.80 -5.18 -0.38
C ALA A 38 0.55 -4.31 -0.41
N SER A 39 0.72 -3.07 0.04
CA SER A 39 -0.32 -2.06 0.05
C SER A 39 -0.63 -1.81 -1.41
N ALA A 40 -1.76 -2.35 -1.89
CA ALA A 40 -2.24 -2.22 -3.26
C ALA A 40 -2.73 -0.79 -3.56
N THR A 41 -1.94 0.21 -3.20
CA THR A 41 -2.14 1.59 -3.63
C THR A 41 -1.66 1.66 -5.07
N SER A 42 -2.52 2.12 -6.00
CA SER A 42 -2.12 2.34 -7.38
C SER A 42 -0.92 3.30 -7.44
N ASP A 43 -0.04 3.14 -8.44
CA ASP A 43 1.13 4.01 -8.61
C ASP A 43 0.72 5.49 -8.73
N PHE A 44 -0.43 5.75 -9.34
CA PHE A 44 -1.07 7.07 -9.38
C PHE A 44 -1.42 7.61 -7.99
N ALA A 45 -2.03 6.79 -7.12
CA ALA A 45 -2.38 7.23 -5.76
C ALA A 45 -1.12 7.50 -4.92
N ARG A 46 -0.06 6.71 -5.12
CA ARG A 46 1.24 6.97 -4.48
C ARG A 46 1.85 8.28 -4.98
N ALA A 47 1.97 8.45 -6.30
CA ALA A 47 2.52 9.65 -6.90
C ALA A 47 1.73 10.92 -6.51
N TRP A 48 0.40 10.84 -6.44
CA TRP A 48 -0.43 11.97 -6.02
C TRP A 48 -0.17 12.35 -4.56
N LYS A 49 -0.11 11.37 -3.65
CA LYS A 49 0.21 11.63 -2.24
C LYS A 49 1.61 12.22 -2.07
N GLU A 50 2.58 11.73 -2.83
CA GLU A 50 3.94 12.29 -2.80
C GLU A 50 3.99 13.71 -3.37
N ALA A 51 3.16 14.02 -4.39
CA ALA A 51 3.12 15.34 -5.00
C ALA A 51 2.47 16.40 -4.09
N TYR A 52 1.50 16.02 -3.26
CA TYR A 52 0.65 16.96 -2.55
C TYR A 52 0.66 16.83 -1.01
N LEU A 53 1.20 15.75 -0.45
CA LEU A 53 1.16 15.47 0.99
C LEU A 53 2.55 15.24 1.63
N ALA A 54 3.64 15.40 0.88
CA ALA A 54 4.99 15.06 1.34
C ALA A 54 5.78 16.24 1.95
N GLY A 55 5.23 17.46 1.96
CA GLY A 55 5.87 18.64 2.57
C GLY A 55 5.49 18.81 4.03
N ASP A 56 6.42 19.31 4.85
CA ASP A 56 6.19 19.63 6.27
C ASP A 56 5.26 20.84 6.46
N ASP A 57 5.09 21.64 5.42
CA ASP A 57 4.21 22.80 5.33
C ASP A 57 2.77 22.45 4.90
N VAL A 58 2.50 21.18 4.58
CA VAL A 58 1.15 20.74 4.21
C VAL A 58 0.29 20.59 5.45
N ASP A 59 -0.88 21.24 5.43
CA ASP A 59 -1.85 21.18 6.51
C ASP A 59 -2.17 19.74 6.96
N ALA A 60 -2.06 19.47 8.26
CA ALA A 60 -2.18 18.12 8.80
C ALA A 60 -3.60 17.54 8.65
N ASP A 61 -4.63 18.41 8.74
CA ASP A 61 -6.02 18.01 8.54
C ASP A 61 -6.31 17.67 7.08
N PHE A 62 -5.70 18.42 6.15
CA PHE A 62 -5.70 18.07 4.74
C PHE A 62 -5.00 16.74 4.48
N VAL A 63 -3.81 16.51 5.05
CA VAL A 63 -3.10 15.22 4.93
C VAL A 63 -3.99 14.07 5.40
N LYS A 64 -4.64 14.22 6.56
CA LYS A 64 -5.57 13.23 7.11
C LYS A 64 -6.77 13.00 6.20
N THR A 65 -7.39 14.08 5.73
CA THR A 65 -8.56 14.05 4.85
C THR A 65 -8.25 13.40 3.51
N ALA A 66 -7.14 13.79 2.87
CA ALA A 66 -6.69 13.24 1.59
C ALA A 66 -6.27 11.77 1.70
N ARG A 67 -5.61 11.37 2.80
CA ARG A 67 -5.29 9.95 3.06
C ARG A 67 -6.56 9.12 3.28
N LYS A 68 -7.56 9.66 3.98
CA LYS A 68 -8.87 9.02 4.17
C LYS A 68 -9.63 8.89 2.85
N ALA A 69 -9.55 9.89 1.98
CA ALA A 69 -10.14 9.87 0.65
C ALA A 69 -9.47 8.81 -0.24
N GLY A 70 -8.14 8.72 -0.25
CA GLY A 70 -7.41 7.66 -0.96
C GLY A 70 -7.74 7.59 -2.46
N CYS A 71 -8.27 6.46 -2.94
CA CYS A 71 -8.67 6.31 -4.35
C CYS A 71 -9.80 7.27 -4.75
N TYR A 72 -10.59 7.70 -3.77
CA TYR A 72 -11.77 8.55 -3.98
C TYR A 72 -11.41 10.03 -4.17
N VAL A 73 -10.11 10.39 -4.07
CA VAL A 73 -9.63 11.69 -4.56
C VAL A 73 -9.94 11.83 -6.06
N CYS A 74 -9.92 10.73 -6.83
CA CYS A 74 -10.20 10.71 -8.27
C CYS A 74 -11.44 9.87 -8.66
N HIS A 75 -11.92 9.01 -7.78
CA HIS A 75 -13.05 8.10 -8.04
C HIS A 75 -14.26 8.43 -7.18
N ILE A 76 -15.45 8.11 -7.66
CA ILE A 76 -16.69 8.28 -6.90
C ILE A 76 -16.80 7.15 -5.87
N LYS A 77 -16.98 7.50 -4.60
CA LYS A 77 -17.18 6.52 -3.51
C LYS A 77 -18.54 5.85 -3.65
N GLY A 78 -18.67 4.58 -3.24
CA GLY A 78 -19.95 3.87 -3.28
C GLY A 78 -20.43 3.41 -4.67
N HIS A 79 -19.82 3.89 -5.76
CA HIS A 79 -20.18 3.46 -7.11
C HIS A 79 -19.81 1.97 -7.36
N PRO A 80 -20.69 1.14 -7.97
CA PRO A 80 -20.40 -0.29 -8.22
C PRO A 80 -19.15 -0.50 -9.09
N LYS A 81 -18.88 0.44 -10.01
CA LYS A 81 -17.69 0.49 -10.86
C LYS A 81 -16.60 1.44 -10.32
N LYS A 82 -16.27 1.33 -9.03
CA LYS A 82 -15.36 2.24 -8.29
C LYS A 82 -13.97 2.49 -8.89
N LYS A 83 -13.49 1.65 -9.81
CA LYS A 83 -12.19 1.80 -10.50
C LYS A 83 -12.29 2.45 -11.88
N GLU A 84 -13.49 2.50 -12.45
CA GLU A 84 -13.74 3.01 -13.80
C GLU A 84 -14.38 4.39 -13.74
N VAL A 85 -15.35 4.54 -12.83
CA VAL A 85 -16.07 5.79 -12.66
C VAL A 85 -15.24 6.77 -11.87
N ARG A 86 -15.07 7.95 -12.46
CA ARG A 86 -14.22 9.03 -11.98
C ARG A 86 -15.10 10.19 -11.55
N ASN A 87 -14.69 10.83 -10.47
CA ASN A 87 -15.22 12.11 -10.07
C ASN A 87 -14.70 13.19 -11.05
N GLU A 88 -15.12 14.45 -10.91
CA GLU A 88 -14.74 15.51 -11.85
C GLU A 88 -13.21 15.70 -11.96
N TYR A 89 -12.48 15.58 -10.86
CA TYR A 89 -11.02 15.68 -10.86
C TYR A 89 -10.37 14.47 -11.55
N GLY A 90 -10.88 13.27 -11.31
CA GLY A 90 -10.43 12.06 -12.00
C GLY A 90 -10.68 12.14 -13.50
N LYS A 91 -11.81 12.71 -13.94
CA LYS A 91 -12.08 12.97 -15.37
C LYS A 91 -11.06 13.95 -15.94
N ALA A 92 -10.78 15.04 -15.24
CA ALA A 92 -9.75 16.02 -15.62
C ALA A 92 -8.35 15.39 -15.74
N ILE A 93 -7.98 14.51 -14.80
CA ILE A 93 -6.74 13.72 -14.87
C ILE A 93 -6.72 12.81 -16.09
N HIS A 94 -7.84 12.14 -16.39
CA HIS A 94 -7.89 11.15 -17.46
C HIS A 94 -7.64 11.72 -18.86
N GLU A 95 -7.87 13.02 -19.05
CA GLU A 95 -7.53 13.72 -20.29
C GLU A 95 -6.01 13.82 -20.52
N PHE A 96 -5.20 13.78 -19.47
CA PHE A 96 -3.74 13.93 -19.55
C PHE A 96 -2.98 12.65 -19.19
N LEU A 97 -3.60 11.76 -18.43
CA LEU A 97 -3.02 10.50 -17.97
C LEU A 97 -3.94 9.34 -18.33
N LYS A 98 -3.45 8.47 -19.21
CA LYS A 98 -4.09 7.21 -19.56
C LYS A 98 -3.31 6.08 -18.92
N LYS A 99 -4.03 5.10 -18.36
CA LYS A 99 -3.39 3.98 -17.65
C LYS A 99 -2.51 3.15 -18.60
N GLU A 100 -2.91 3.12 -19.85
CA GLU A 100 -2.26 2.41 -20.96
C GLU A 100 -0.82 2.89 -21.19
N ASP A 101 -0.53 4.16 -20.88
CA ASP A 101 0.82 4.76 -20.97
C ASP A 101 1.74 4.34 -19.81
N PHE A 102 1.21 3.63 -18.82
CA PHE A 102 1.93 3.18 -17.62
C PHE A 102 1.81 1.66 -17.42
N PRO A 103 2.31 0.85 -18.38
CA PRO A 103 2.39 -0.58 -18.18
C PRO A 103 3.32 -0.90 -17.00
N LYS A 104 3.13 -2.07 -16.38
CA LYS A 104 3.88 -2.48 -15.17
C LYS A 104 5.40 -2.45 -15.37
N ASP A 105 5.88 -2.82 -16.55
CA ASP A 105 7.31 -2.86 -16.83
C ASP A 105 7.89 -1.46 -16.96
N TYR A 106 7.18 -0.53 -17.60
CA TYR A 106 7.57 0.88 -17.62
C TYR A 106 7.66 1.49 -16.22
N LEU A 107 6.69 1.18 -15.34
CA LEU A 107 6.70 1.64 -13.95
C LEU A 107 7.88 1.08 -13.13
N LYS A 108 8.38 -0.12 -13.46
CA LYS A 108 9.52 -0.75 -12.81
C LYS A 108 10.86 -0.25 -13.36
N GLU A 109 10.98 -0.14 -14.68
CA GLU A 109 12.22 0.23 -15.36
C GLU A 109 12.48 1.73 -15.35
N LYS A 110 11.41 2.54 -15.36
CA LYS A 110 11.45 4.01 -15.45
C LYS A 110 10.60 4.67 -14.36
N PRO A 111 10.79 4.34 -13.06
CA PRO A 111 9.93 4.81 -11.98
C PRO A 111 9.92 6.34 -11.85
N GLU A 112 11.09 6.99 -11.96
CA GLU A 112 11.21 8.45 -11.87
C GLU A 112 10.57 9.18 -13.06
N GLU A 113 10.74 8.64 -14.26
CA GLU A 113 10.13 9.19 -15.47
C GLU A 113 8.60 9.06 -15.40
N ALA A 114 8.11 7.89 -14.99
CA ALA A 114 6.69 7.64 -14.78
C ALA A 114 6.10 8.60 -13.74
N LYS A 115 6.77 8.76 -12.60
CA LYS A 115 6.36 9.71 -11.55
C LYS A 115 6.34 11.13 -12.09
N LYS A 116 7.36 11.57 -12.84
CA LYS A 116 7.38 12.90 -13.46
C LYS A 116 6.20 13.12 -14.40
N LYS A 117 5.88 12.15 -15.26
CA LYS A 117 4.71 12.21 -16.15
C LYS A 117 3.41 12.28 -15.37
N MET A 118 3.25 11.48 -14.32
CA MET A 118 2.07 11.53 -13.43
C MET A 118 1.92 12.91 -12.79
N VAL A 119 2.98 13.46 -12.21
CA VAL A 119 2.97 14.80 -11.58
C VAL A 119 2.62 15.89 -12.58
N GLU A 120 3.18 15.83 -13.80
CA GLU A 120 2.83 16.78 -14.86
C GLU A 120 1.35 16.69 -15.24
N GLY A 121 0.81 15.47 -15.38
CA GLY A 121 -0.61 15.25 -15.63
C GLY A 121 -1.49 15.78 -14.50
N PHE A 122 -1.10 15.61 -13.24
CA PHE A 122 -1.82 16.18 -12.09
C PHE A 122 -1.81 17.71 -12.10
N LYS A 123 -0.68 18.34 -12.46
CA LYS A 123 -0.58 19.79 -12.61
C LYS A 123 -1.48 20.31 -13.73
N LYS A 124 -1.47 19.66 -14.90
CA LYS A 124 -2.35 19.99 -16.03
C LYS A 124 -3.83 19.83 -15.68
N ALA A 125 -4.19 18.76 -14.98
CA ALA A 125 -5.53 18.60 -14.43
C ALA A 125 -5.86 19.69 -13.41
N GLY A 126 -4.89 20.09 -12.59
CA GLY A 126 -4.97 21.15 -11.59
C GLY A 126 -5.44 22.51 -12.16
N GLU A 127 -5.09 22.82 -13.41
CA GLU A 127 -5.48 24.07 -14.06
C GLU A 127 -6.95 24.12 -14.50
N LYS A 128 -7.63 22.97 -14.49
CA LYS A 128 -9.07 22.90 -14.78
C LYS A 128 -9.90 23.29 -13.58
N LYS A 129 -11.14 23.68 -13.86
CA LYS A 129 -12.12 24.08 -12.85
C LYS A 129 -12.93 22.89 -12.37
N SER A 130 -13.17 22.87 -11.06
CA SER A 130 -14.20 22.08 -10.41
C SER A 130 -15.58 22.67 -10.74
N SER A 131 -16.64 21.92 -10.48
CA SER A 131 -18.04 22.33 -10.66
C SER A 131 -18.42 23.56 -9.86
N ASP A 132 -17.70 23.87 -8.78
CA ASP A 132 -17.86 25.08 -7.97
C ASP A 132 -17.15 26.32 -8.57
N GLY A 133 -16.44 26.15 -9.69
CA GLY A 133 -15.77 27.22 -10.43
C GLY A 133 -14.33 27.52 -9.98
N GLU A 134 -13.87 26.95 -8.86
CA GLU A 134 -12.49 27.04 -8.40
C GLU A 134 -11.58 26.10 -9.21
N LYS A 135 -10.31 26.46 -9.43
CA LYS A 135 -9.36 25.52 -10.02
C LYS A 135 -9.02 24.39 -9.04
N PHE A 136 -8.85 23.17 -9.55
CA PHE A 136 -8.46 22.04 -8.73
C PHE A 136 -7.15 22.27 -7.97
N ALA A 137 -6.16 22.91 -8.62
CA ALA A 137 -4.89 23.24 -7.97
C ALA A 137 -5.06 24.22 -6.81
N ASP A 138 -5.96 25.20 -6.94
CA ASP A 138 -6.20 26.20 -5.90
C ASP A 138 -6.92 25.58 -4.70
N LYS A 139 -7.86 24.65 -4.94
CA LYS A 139 -8.49 23.85 -3.88
C LYS A 139 -7.47 23.01 -3.12
N ILE A 140 -6.58 22.30 -3.83
CA ILE A 140 -5.53 21.48 -3.21
C ILE A 140 -4.58 22.35 -2.37
N LYS A 141 -4.14 23.50 -2.89
CA LYS A 141 -3.32 24.46 -2.13
C LYS A 141 -4.02 25.01 -0.89
N ALA A 142 -5.34 25.18 -0.96
CA ALA A 142 -6.17 25.60 0.16
C ALA A 142 -6.49 24.45 1.15
N GLY A 143 -5.85 23.29 1.03
CA GLY A 143 -6.10 22.15 1.92
C GLY A 143 -7.46 21.49 1.72
N LYS A 144 -8.09 21.69 0.55
CA LYS A 144 -9.38 21.09 0.18
C LYS A 144 -9.18 19.96 -0.83
N LEU A 145 -10.10 19.01 -0.82
CA LEU A 145 -10.15 18.00 -1.87
C LEU A 145 -10.55 18.64 -3.21
N PRO A 146 -9.98 18.17 -4.34
CA PRO A 146 -10.19 18.82 -5.62
C PRO A 146 -11.62 18.66 -6.14
N ALA A 147 -12.21 17.46 -6.01
CA ALA A 147 -13.54 17.16 -6.51
C ALA A 147 -14.62 17.42 -5.46
N THR A 148 -15.73 18.02 -5.87
CA THR A 148 -16.94 18.15 -5.02
C THR A 148 -17.82 16.89 -5.06
N ASP A 149 -17.75 16.11 -6.13
CA ASP A 149 -18.54 14.90 -6.40
C ASP A 149 -17.86 13.61 -5.95
N ALA A 150 -16.90 13.69 -5.02
CA ALA A 150 -16.20 12.52 -4.49
C ALA A 150 -17.05 11.66 -3.51
N GLU A 151 -18.15 12.22 -2.98
CA GLU A 151 -19.11 11.56 -2.07
C GLU A 151 -18.46 10.93 -0.81
N LEU A 152 -17.56 11.66 -0.15
CA LEU A 152 -16.64 11.14 0.87
C LEU A 152 -17.17 11.03 2.30
#